data_AF-A0A3M2C0H2-F1
#
_entry.id   AF-A0A3M2C0H2-F1
#
_cell.length_a   1.000
_cell.length_b   1.000
_cell.length_c   1.000
_cell.angle_alpha   90.00
_cell.angle_beta   90.00
_cell.angle_gamma   90.00
#
_symmetry.space_group_name_H-M   'P 1'
#
loop_
_entity.id
_entity.type
_entity.pdbx_description
1 polymer ?
#
loop_
_entity_poly.entity_id
_entity_poly.type
_entity_poly.pdbx_seq_one_letter_code
_entity_poly.pdbx_strand_id
1 'polypeptide(L)'
;MLALVMLVLVGLELGRATLRARRHDLGGARWIWAPGVSLAKSPPPVAFYASARLWLPAPPRQARLAIVADEEYAAWLGDGWIGAGAYRPHGGVDVYEVADRLVAGENRIVVELRSSRGAGGLLAVLEADGRPLVASGAEWRIHRRWSADLWRPASPRPTGEAPRLWGRPPTGRWRPGAASPPRG
;
A
#
# COMPACT_ATOMS: atom_id res chain seq x y z
N MET A 1 23.34 20.48 19.15
CA MET A 1 21.95 20.31 18.69
C MET A 1 21.95 19.18 17.67
N LEU A 2 21.66 17.95 18.13
CA LEU A 2 21.76 16.71 17.33
C LEU A 2 20.56 16.63 16.37
N ALA A 3 20.80 16.83 15.07
CA ALA A 3 19.87 16.42 14.03
C ALA A 3 20.13 14.94 13.75
N LEU A 4 19.25 14.09 14.28
CA LEU A 4 19.26 12.65 14.08
C LEU A 4 18.97 12.33 12.61
N VAL A 5 20.02 12.08 11.82
CA VAL A 5 19.90 11.49 10.49
C VAL A 5 19.55 10.02 10.69
N MET A 6 18.26 9.68 10.63
CA MET A 6 17.82 8.29 10.50
C MET A 6 18.06 7.83 9.06
N LEU A 7 19.30 7.39 8.80
CA LEU A 7 19.65 6.58 7.65
C LEU A 7 19.11 5.16 7.91
N VAL A 8 17.89 4.87 7.45
CA VAL A 8 17.37 3.48 7.50
C VAL A 8 17.99 2.73 6.33
N LEU A 9 18.94 1.87 6.66
CA LEU A 9 19.57 0.92 5.75
C LEU A 9 18.51 0.05 5.08
N VAL A 10 18.38 0.21 3.76
CA VAL A 10 17.68 -0.73 2.89
C VAL A 10 18.56 -1.97 2.75
N GLY A 11 18.03 -3.14 3.10
CA GLY A 11 18.57 -4.42 2.65
C GLY A 11 18.63 -5.51 3.72
N LEU A 12 17.57 -6.32 3.80
CA LEU A 12 17.71 -7.78 3.65
C LEU A 12 16.35 -8.39 3.28
N GLU A 13 16.29 -8.92 2.06
CA GLU A 13 15.21 -9.69 1.45
C GLU A 13 14.91 -10.98 2.24
N LEU A 14 13.99 -10.94 3.21
CA LEU A 14 13.42 -12.17 3.80
C LEU A 14 11.91 -12.03 4.02
N GLY A 15 11.19 -11.73 2.95
CA GLY A 15 9.84 -12.20 2.73
C GLY A 15 9.84 -12.92 1.39
N ARG A 16 9.55 -14.23 1.36
CA ARG A 16 9.54 -15.00 0.10
C ARG A 16 8.43 -14.47 -0.82
N ALA A 17 8.71 -13.42 -1.59
CA ALA A 17 7.92 -13.01 -2.74
C ALA A 17 7.94 -14.20 -3.72
N THR A 18 6.91 -15.04 -3.64
CA THR A 18 7.04 -16.43 -4.10
C THR A 18 6.78 -16.54 -5.59
N LEU A 19 6.10 -15.58 -6.22
CA LEU A 19 5.84 -15.58 -7.66
C LEU A 19 5.65 -14.15 -8.17
N ARG A 20 6.44 -13.74 -9.17
CA ARG A 20 6.12 -12.56 -10.00
C ARG A 20 5.05 -12.96 -11.00
N ALA A 21 3.78 -12.80 -10.65
CA ALA A 21 2.69 -13.15 -11.55
C ALA A 21 2.55 -12.11 -12.67
N ARG A 22 2.58 -12.56 -13.94
CA ARG A 22 2.47 -11.68 -15.11
C ARG A 22 1.08 -11.07 -15.30
N ARG A 23 0.04 -11.57 -14.64
CA ARG A 23 -1.30 -10.96 -14.55
C ARG A 23 -2.00 -11.50 -13.29
N HIS A 24 -1.99 -10.75 -12.19
CA HIS A 24 -3.04 -10.92 -11.17
C HIS A 24 -4.24 -10.10 -11.61
N ASP A 25 -5.44 -10.63 -11.40
CA ASP A 25 -6.65 -9.82 -11.53
C ASP A 25 -6.62 -8.81 -10.39
N LEU A 26 -6.23 -7.57 -10.70
CA LEU A 26 -6.30 -6.47 -9.73
C LEU A 26 -7.76 -5.98 -9.63
N GLY A 27 -8.70 -6.93 -9.69
CA GLY A 27 -10.12 -6.78 -9.96
C GLY A 27 -10.77 -5.84 -8.96
N GLY A 28 -11.09 -4.63 -9.42
CA GLY A 28 -11.69 -3.58 -8.60
C GLY A 28 -10.70 -2.61 -7.94
N ALA A 29 -9.40 -2.92 -7.95
CA ALA A 29 -8.37 -2.05 -7.40
C ALA A 29 -8.23 -0.76 -8.20
N ARG A 30 -8.01 0.32 -7.46
CA ARG A 30 -7.75 1.66 -7.95
C ARG A 30 -6.44 2.15 -7.35
N TRP A 31 -5.69 2.88 -8.15
CA TRP A 31 -4.54 3.60 -7.70
C TRP A 31 -4.96 4.67 -6.69
N ILE A 32 -4.38 4.61 -5.49
CA ILE A 32 -4.67 5.54 -4.40
C ILE A 32 -3.42 6.32 -3.99
N TRP A 33 -3.61 7.55 -3.50
CA TRP A 33 -2.55 8.33 -2.88
C TRP A 33 -3.08 9.28 -1.81
N ALA A 34 -2.18 9.94 -1.09
CA ALA A 34 -2.57 10.94 -0.12
C ALA A 34 -3.25 12.16 -0.80
N PRO A 35 -4.40 12.64 -0.30
CA PRO A 35 -5.03 13.84 -0.84
C PRO A 35 -4.13 15.07 -0.63
N GLY A 36 -4.26 16.10 -1.47
CA GLY A 36 -3.46 17.32 -1.36
C GLY A 36 -1.96 17.18 -1.67
N VAL A 37 -1.40 15.97 -1.76
CA VAL A 37 -0.01 15.73 -2.13
C VAL A 37 0.16 15.76 -3.63
N SER A 38 1.05 16.63 -4.10
CA SER A 38 1.47 16.72 -5.50
C SER A 38 2.82 17.42 -5.58
N LEU A 39 3.52 17.23 -6.71
CA LEU A 39 4.78 17.93 -7.01
C LEU A 39 4.71 19.44 -6.77
N ALA A 40 3.55 20.06 -7.01
CA ALA A 40 3.36 21.50 -6.86
C ALA A 40 2.99 21.95 -5.44
N LYS A 41 2.53 21.04 -4.55
CA LYS A 41 1.92 21.40 -3.25
C LYS A 41 2.59 20.78 -2.03
N SER A 42 3.53 19.85 -2.23
CA SER A 42 4.19 19.17 -1.12
C SER A 42 5.68 19.09 -1.39
N PRO A 43 6.53 19.64 -0.51
CA PRO A 43 7.96 19.51 -0.68
C PRO A 43 8.34 18.04 -0.52
N PRO A 44 8.97 17.41 -1.53
CA PRO A 44 9.55 16.08 -1.36
C PRO A 44 10.69 16.09 -0.32
N PRO A 45 10.99 14.96 0.33
CA PRO A 45 10.31 13.67 0.23
C PRO A 45 9.03 13.58 1.08
N VAL A 46 8.13 12.65 0.73
CA VAL A 46 6.93 12.36 1.54
C VAL A 46 6.94 10.92 2.03
N ALA A 47 6.47 10.73 3.26
CA ALA A 47 6.17 9.42 3.84
C ALA A 47 4.83 9.49 4.59
N PHE A 48 3.97 8.50 4.40
CA PHE A 48 2.68 8.39 5.08
C PHE A 48 2.20 6.94 5.05
N TYR A 49 1.07 6.66 5.70
CA TYR A 49 0.51 5.32 5.79
C TYR A 49 -0.85 5.25 5.10
N ALA A 50 -1.13 4.11 4.46
CA ALA A 50 -2.45 3.75 3.97
C ALA A 50 -2.92 2.49 4.71
N SER A 51 -4.19 2.44 5.11
CA SER A 51 -4.73 1.29 5.81
C SER A 51 -6.08 0.85 5.26
N ALA A 52 -6.32 -0.46 5.25
CA ALA A 52 -7.62 -1.06 5.01
C ALA A 52 -7.96 -2.08 6.10
N ARG A 53 -9.24 -2.15 6.45
CA ARG A 53 -9.80 -3.16 7.36
C ARG A 53 -10.51 -4.22 6.54
N LEU A 54 -10.46 -5.45 7.01
CA LEU A 54 -11.33 -6.53 6.56
C LEU A 54 -11.80 -7.33 7.75
N TRP A 55 -12.99 -7.91 7.63
CA TRP A 55 -13.52 -8.84 8.61
C TRP A 55 -13.63 -10.22 7.99
N LEU A 56 -13.23 -11.25 8.73
CA LEU A 56 -13.26 -12.64 8.29
C LEU A 56 -14.08 -13.50 9.26
N PRO A 57 -14.99 -14.35 8.78
CA PRO A 57 -15.73 -15.27 9.64
C PRO A 57 -14.84 -16.38 10.21
N ALA A 58 -13.81 -16.77 9.47
CA ALA A 58 -12.80 -17.75 9.84
C ALA A 58 -11.50 -17.47 9.07
N PRO A 59 -10.34 -17.96 9.54
CA PRO A 59 -9.11 -17.92 8.77
C PRO A 59 -9.27 -18.65 7.43
N PRO A 60 -8.80 -18.09 6.30
CA PRO A 60 -8.89 -18.74 5.00
C PRO A 60 -7.87 -19.86 4.86
N ARG A 61 -8.06 -20.75 3.87
CA ARG A 61 -7.08 -21.81 3.58
C ARG A 61 -5.89 -21.26 2.81
N GLN A 62 -6.13 -20.31 1.92
CA GLN A 62 -5.13 -19.65 1.11
C GLN A 62 -5.44 -18.17 1.01
N ALA A 63 -4.41 -17.32 1.01
CA ALA A 63 -4.57 -15.89 0.81
C ALA A 63 -3.29 -15.28 0.26
N ARG A 64 -3.45 -14.38 -0.72
CA ARG A 64 -2.38 -13.70 -1.44
C ARG A 64 -2.61 -12.19 -1.40
N LEU A 65 -1.58 -11.44 -1.01
CA LEU A 65 -1.53 -9.99 -1.17
C LEU A 65 -0.69 -9.66 -2.39
N ALA A 66 -1.32 -9.14 -3.44
CA ALA A 66 -0.63 -8.47 -4.55
C ALA A 66 -0.52 -6.98 -4.25
N ILE A 67 0.67 -6.42 -4.37
CA ILE A 67 0.95 -5.02 -4.03
C ILE A 67 2.03 -4.43 -4.93
N VAL A 68 1.86 -3.15 -5.24
CA VAL A 68 2.88 -2.31 -5.87
C VAL A 68 2.67 -0.86 -5.45
N ALA A 69 3.76 -0.13 -5.26
CA ALA A 69 3.73 1.31 -5.09
C ALA A 69 4.70 2.00 -6.04
N ASP A 70 4.41 3.25 -6.35
CA ASP A 70 5.32 4.23 -6.93
C ASP A 70 5.45 5.36 -5.90
N GLU A 71 6.54 5.50 -5.14
CA GLU A 71 7.86 4.86 -5.37
C GLU A 71 8.15 3.63 -4.52
N GLU A 72 7.85 3.65 -3.22
CA GLU A 72 8.24 2.58 -2.31
C GLU A 72 7.09 2.23 -1.38
N TYR A 73 7.04 0.96 -0.98
CA TYR A 73 6.14 0.49 0.07
C TYR A 73 6.85 -0.40 1.09
N ALA A 74 6.29 -0.40 2.30
CA ALA A 74 6.52 -1.39 3.34
C ALA A 74 5.15 -1.80 3.88
N ALA A 75 4.87 -3.11 4.01
CA ALA A 75 3.53 -3.63 4.27
C ALA A 75 3.46 -4.56 5.48
N TRP A 76 2.37 -4.42 6.25
CA TRP A 76 2.04 -5.20 7.43
C TRP A 76 0.58 -5.68 7.37
N LEU A 77 0.33 -6.83 7.99
CA LEU A 77 -1.01 -7.37 8.25
C LEU A 77 -1.13 -7.62 9.75
N GLY A 78 -1.98 -6.85 10.43
CA GLY A 78 -1.96 -6.78 11.89
C GLY A 78 -0.62 -6.21 12.39
N ASP A 79 0.03 -6.93 13.28
CA ASP A 79 1.39 -6.67 13.78
C ASP A 79 2.48 -7.41 12.99
N GLY A 80 2.09 -8.27 12.03
CA GLY A 80 2.99 -9.08 11.23
C GLY A 80 3.55 -8.35 10.01
N TRP A 81 4.88 -8.30 9.89
CA TRP A 81 5.57 -7.87 8.67
C TRP A 81 5.26 -8.79 7.48
N ILE A 82 4.97 -8.19 6.33
CA ILE A 82 4.77 -8.91 5.05
C ILE A 82 6.01 -8.77 4.17
N GLY A 83 6.40 -7.53 3.89
CA GLY A 83 7.48 -7.22 2.94
C GLY A 83 7.51 -5.77 2.51
N ALA A 84 8.56 -5.41 1.77
CA ALA A 84 8.75 -4.11 1.15
C ALA A 84 9.06 -4.28 -0.34
N GLY A 85 8.83 -3.21 -1.10
CA GLY A 85 9.15 -3.16 -2.51
C GLY A 85 9.29 -1.73 -3.00
N ALA A 86 9.93 -1.58 -4.16
CA ALA A 86 10.12 -0.31 -4.84
C ALA A 86 9.70 -0.44 -6.29
N TYR A 87 9.16 0.65 -6.85
CA TYR A 87 8.72 0.72 -8.22
C TYR A 87 9.86 0.42 -9.17
N ARG A 88 9.63 -0.53 -10.06
CA ARG A 88 10.54 -0.84 -11.16
C ARG A 88 9.77 -0.60 -12.46
N PRO A 89 10.27 0.26 -13.38
CA PRO A 89 9.69 0.35 -14.72
C PRO A 89 9.63 -1.04 -15.35
N HIS A 90 8.47 -1.38 -15.92
CA HIS A 90 8.19 -2.72 -16.48
C HIS A 90 8.25 -3.89 -15.48
N GLY A 91 8.33 -3.58 -14.18
CA GLY A 91 8.18 -4.54 -13.09
C GLY A 91 6.73 -5.02 -12.97
N GLY A 92 6.58 -6.25 -12.47
CA GLY A 92 5.28 -6.77 -12.06
C GLY A 92 4.84 -6.24 -10.70
N VAL A 93 3.73 -6.76 -10.20
CA VAL A 93 3.34 -6.61 -8.80
C VAL A 93 4.07 -7.65 -7.95
N ASP A 94 4.41 -7.28 -6.72
CA ASP A 94 4.91 -8.23 -5.74
C ASP A 94 3.72 -9.01 -5.16
N VAL A 95 3.90 -10.30 -4.91
CA VAL A 95 2.85 -11.19 -4.40
C VAL A 95 3.37 -11.94 -3.18
N TYR A 96 2.62 -11.86 -2.07
CA TYR A 96 2.95 -12.50 -0.81
C TYR A 96 1.83 -13.47 -0.39
N GLU A 97 2.19 -14.69 0.01
CA GLU A 97 1.28 -15.58 0.73
C GLU A 97 1.11 -15.06 2.17
N VAL A 98 -0.14 -14.87 2.59
CA VAL A 98 -0.49 -14.23 3.88
C VAL A 98 -1.59 -14.96 4.65
N ALA A 99 -1.98 -16.17 4.21
CA ALA A 99 -3.04 -16.95 4.85
C ALA A 99 -2.76 -17.20 6.34
N ASP A 100 -1.50 -17.50 6.66
CA ASP A 100 -0.98 -17.77 8.01
C ASP A 100 -1.04 -16.58 8.96
N ARG A 101 -1.26 -15.38 8.43
CA ARG A 101 -1.36 -14.12 9.20
C ARG A 101 -2.80 -13.64 9.36
N LEU A 102 -3.76 -14.24 8.66
CA LEU A 102 -5.17 -13.85 8.72
C LEU A 102 -5.87 -14.61 9.85
N VAL A 103 -6.62 -13.87 10.66
CA VAL A 103 -7.39 -14.42 11.79
C VAL A 103 -8.90 -14.24 11.57
N ALA A 104 -9.71 -15.01 12.31
CA ALA A 104 -11.13 -14.71 12.42
C ALA A 104 -11.32 -13.34 13.09
N GLY A 105 -12.36 -12.61 12.67
CA GLY A 105 -12.64 -11.26 13.12
C GLY A 105 -11.93 -10.20 12.26
N GLU A 106 -11.58 -9.08 12.88
CA GLU A 106 -10.95 -7.97 12.17
C GLU A 106 -9.47 -8.21 11.88
N ASN A 107 -9.09 -7.97 10.63
CA ASN A 107 -7.72 -7.87 10.19
C ASN A 107 -7.50 -6.48 9.60
N ARG A 108 -6.24 -6.05 9.58
CA ARG A 108 -5.87 -4.74 9.06
C ARG A 108 -4.60 -4.80 8.24
N ILE A 109 -4.69 -4.30 7.01
CA ILE A 109 -3.53 -4.08 6.15
C ILE A 109 -3.05 -2.66 6.42
N VAL A 110 -1.76 -2.49 6.66
CA VAL A 110 -1.10 -1.18 6.75
C VAL A 110 0.06 -1.15 5.77
N VAL A 111 0.15 -0.08 5.01
CA VAL A 111 1.20 0.15 4.03
C VAL A 111 1.83 1.50 4.30
N GLU A 112 3.10 1.55 4.67
CA GLU A 112 3.89 2.77 4.60
C GLU A 112 4.22 3.02 3.13
N LEU A 113 4.04 4.26 2.68
CA LEU A 113 4.29 4.71 1.32
C LEU A 113 5.28 5.85 1.36
N ARG A 114 6.32 5.76 0.52
CA ARG A 114 7.37 6.78 0.42
C ARG A 114 7.53 7.22 -1.03
N SER A 115 7.80 8.50 -1.21
CA SER A 115 8.13 9.07 -2.51
C SER A 115 9.11 10.22 -2.36
N SER A 116 10.25 10.09 -3.03
CA SER A 116 11.26 11.15 -3.16
C SER A 116 10.79 12.30 -4.05
N ARG A 117 9.70 12.11 -4.80
CA ARG A 117 9.10 13.13 -5.69
C ARG A 117 7.83 13.76 -5.15
N GLY A 118 7.34 13.31 -4.00
CA GLY A 118 6.04 13.74 -3.46
C GLY A 118 4.82 13.12 -4.19
N ALA A 119 4.91 12.89 -5.50
CA ALA A 119 3.87 12.17 -6.25
C ALA A 119 4.07 10.65 -6.19
N GLY A 120 2.96 9.92 -6.22
CA GLY A 120 3.01 8.47 -6.18
C GLY A 120 1.65 7.79 -6.32
N GLY A 121 1.66 6.49 -6.09
CA GLY A 121 0.46 5.66 -6.09
C GLY A 121 0.69 4.35 -5.34
N LEU A 122 -0.38 3.82 -4.75
CA LEU A 122 -0.47 2.45 -4.25
C LEU A 122 -1.57 1.71 -5.00
N LEU A 123 -1.28 0.47 -5.39
CA LEU A 123 -2.25 -0.50 -5.86
C LEU A 123 -2.06 -1.80 -5.08
N ALA A 124 -3.14 -2.30 -4.49
CA ALA A 124 -3.10 -3.53 -3.71
C ALA A 124 -4.41 -4.32 -3.85
N VAL A 125 -4.30 -5.65 -3.86
CA VAL A 125 -5.43 -6.57 -3.73
C VAL A 125 -5.05 -7.71 -2.80
N LEU A 126 -5.90 -7.96 -1.80
CA LEU A 126 -5.87 -9.16 -0.99
C LEU A 126 -6.97 -10.09 -1.49
N GLU A 127 -6.57 -11.28 -1.92
CA GLU A 127 -7.47 -12.37 -2.29
C GLU A 127 -7.34 -13.51 -1.28
N ALA A 128 -8.44 -14.18 -0.98
CA ALA A 128 -8.43 -15.42 -0.20
C ALA A 128 -9.39 -16.43 -0.80
N ASP A 129 -8.97 -17.70 -0.83
CA ASP A 129 -9.75 -18.82 -1.35
C ASP A 129 -10.38 -18.53 -2.74
N GLY A 130 -9.62 -17.84 -3.61
CA GLY A 130 -10.02 -17.47 -4.97
C GLY A 130 -10.99 -16.28 -5.08
N ARG A 131 -11.18 -15.50 -4.01
CA ARG A 131 -12.06 -14.33 -3.99
C ARG A 131 -11.34 -13.07 -3.51
N PRO A 132 -11.55 -11.90 -4.16
CA PRO A 132 -11.02 -10.64 -3.65
C PRO A 132 -11.73 -10.25 -2.35
N LEU A 133 -10.95 -10.01 -1.30
CA LEU A 133 -11.44 -9.55 0.00
C LEU A 133 -11.28 -8.04 0.17
N VAL A 134 -10.16 -7.49 -0.30
CA VAL A 134 -9.84 -6.06 -0.25
C VAL A 134 -9.14 -5.67 -1.53
N ALA A 135 -9.53 -4.53 -2.09
CA ALA A 135 -8.81 -3.89 -3.18
C ALA A 135 -8.49 -2.44 -2.76
N SER A 136 -7.45 -1.83 -3.31
CA SER A 136 -7.15 -0.41 -3.07
C SER A 136 -8.24 0.49 -3.64
N GLY A 137 -8.76 1.42 -2.84
CA GLY A 137 -9.97 2.16 -3.22
C GLY A 137 -10.43 3.19 -2.20
N ALA A 138 -11.71 3.56 -2.25
CA ALA A 138 -12.27 4.69 -1.48
C ALA A 138 -12.48 4.35 0.01
N GLU A 139 -12.52 3.06 0.31
CA GLU A 139 -12.64 2.48 1.64
C GLU A 139 -11.33 2.57 2.45
N TRP A 140 -10.18 2.68 1.77
CA TRP A 140 -8.88 2.90 2.42
C TRP A 140 -8.84 4.23 3.17
N ARG A 141 -7.90 4.33 4.10
CA ARG A 141 -7.65 5.55 4.90
C ARG A 141 -6.18 5.93 4.84
N ILE A 142 -5.92 7.23 4.70
CA ILE A 142 -4.57 7.81 4.67
C ILE A 142 -4.25 8.46 6.01
N HIS A 143 -3.05 8.19 6.52
CA HIS A 143 -2.56 8.69 7.80
C HIS A 143 -1.20 9.37 7.59
N ARG A 144 -1.11 10.66 7.90
CA ARG A 144 0.13 11.45 7.70
C ARG A 144 1.24 11.12 8.67
N ARG A 145 0.88 10.55 9.82
CA ARG A 145 1.80 10.23 10.91
C ARG A 145 1.53 8.81 11.36
N TRP A 146 2.58 8.18 11.84
CA TRP A 146 2.44 6.89 12.50
C TRP A 146 1.64 7.05 13.80
N SER A 147 0.82 6.04 14.10
CA SER A 147 0.16 5.85 15.38
C SER A 147 0.15 4.36 15.69
N ALA A 148 0.31 4.01 16.97
CA ALA A 148 0.17 2.63 17.44
C ALA A 148 -1.21 2.04 17.15
N ASP A 149 -2.24 2.87 16.93
CA ASP A 149 -3.59 2.42 16.56
C ASP A 149 -3.66 1.85 15.15
N LEU A 150 -2.67 2.14 14.29
CA LEU A 150 -2.67 1.64 12.91
C LEU A 150 -2.61 0.12 12.85
N TRP A 151 -2.01 -0.54 13.83
CA TRP A 151 -1.89 -2.00 13.86
C TRP A 151 -2.89 -2.68 14.79
N ARG A 152 -3.66 -1.92 15.57
CA ARG A 152 -4.65 -2.45 16.51
C ARG A 152 -6.00 -2.69 15.79
N PRO A 153 -6.48 -3.94 15.71
CA PRO A 153 -7.77 -4.26 15.09
C PRO A 153 -8.95 -3.63 15.85
N ALA A 154 -8.88 -3.54 17.18
CA ALA A 154 -10.00 -3.11 18.01
C ALA A 154 -10.18 -1.57 18.12
N SER A 155 -9.33 -0.76 17.49
CA SER A 155 -9.47 0.70 17.59
C SER A 155 -10.70 1.19 16.80
N PRO A 156 -11.47 2.18 17.34
CA PRO A 156 -12.53 2.87 16.60
C PRO A 156 -12.02 3.34 15.24
N ARG A 157 -12.94 3.48 14.26
CA ARG A 157 -12.63 3.80 12.85
C ARG A 157 -11.43 4.76 12.76
N PRO A 158 -10.28 4.32 12.23
CA PRO A 158 -9.08 5.15 12.20
C PRO A 158 -9.39 6.49 11.54
N THR A 159 -8.98 7.59 12.17
CA THR A 159 -9.25 8.99 11.80
C THR A 159 -8.50 9.44 10.54
N GLY A 160 -8.25 8.52 9.60
CA GLY A 160 -7.53 8.79 8.38
C GLY A 160 -8.39 9.44 7.30
N GLU A 161 -7.73 10.27 6.49
CA GLU A 161 -8.34 10.98 5.37
C GLU A 161 -8.75 9.97 4.28
N ALA A 162 -9.81 10.31 3.52
CA ALA A 162 -10.11 9.55 2.31
C ALA A 162 -8.97 9.70 1.28
N PRO A 163 -8.57 8.64 0.58
CA PRO A 163 -7.52 8.72 -0.41
C PRO A 163 -7.97 9.49 -1.65
N ARG A 164 -6.99 10.06 -2.34
CA ARG A 164 -7.18 10.46 -3.75
C ARG A 164 -7.21 9.21 -4.61
N LEU A 165 -8.21 9.11 -5.48
CA LEU A 165 -8.35 8.00 -6.44
C LEU A 165 -7.82 8.45 -7.81
N TRP A 166 -6.82 7.76 -8.33
CA TRP A 166 -6.25 8.04 -9.65
C TRP A 166 -6.97 7.28 -10.77
N GLY A 167 -7.54 6.11 -10.51
CA GLY A 167 -8.26 5.29 -11.49
C GLY A 167 -7.88 3.81 -11.45
N ARG A 168 -8.44 3.02 -12.37
CA ARG A 168 -8.13 1.58 -12.54
C ARG A 168 -6.78 1.38 -13.27
N PRO A 169 -6.10 0.24 -13.11
CA PRO A 169 -4.95 -0.12 -13.94
C PRO A 169 -5.34 -0.41 -15.41
N PRO A 170 -4.41 -0.28 -16.40
CA PRO A 170 -3.06 0.25 -16.27
C PRO A 170 -3.05 1.74 -16.63
N THR A 171 -3.15 2.66 -15.68
CA THR A 171 -3.22 4.11 -16.03
C THR A 171 -1.85 4.76 -16.12
N GLY A 172 -0.90 4.15 -16.85
CA GLY A 172 0.48 4.65 -16.95
C GLY A 172 1.10 4.93 -15.56
N ARG A 173 1.58 6.15 -15.30
CA ARG A 173 1.98 6.67 -13.97
C ARG A 173 0.89 7.57 -13.30
N TRP A 174 -0.40 7.18 -13.37
CA TRP A 174 -1.56 7.58 -12.50
C TRP A 174 -2.52 8.74 -12.86
N ARG A 175 -3.37 8.78 -13.93
CA ARG A 175 -4.25 9.99 -14.15
C ARG A 175 -5.65 9.80 -14.77
N PRO A 176 -6.66 10.57 -14.28
CA PRO A 176 -7.07 11.83 -14.95
C PRO A 176 -6.67 13.14 -14.24
N GLY A 177 -6.08 14.09 -15.00
CA GLY A 177 -5.66 15.44 -14.57
C GLY A 177 -4.15 15.63 -14.43
N ALA A 178 -3.39 15.62 -15.53
CA ALA A 178 -1.93 15.54 -15.49
C ALA A 178 -1.11 16.76 -15.10
N ALA A 179 -0.55 16.80 -13.88
CA ALA A 179 0.74 17.44 -13.65
C ALA A 179 1.81 16.69 -14.47
N SER A 180 1.97 17.13 -15.71
CA SER A 180 3.05 16.69 -16.60
C SER A 180 4.39 16.78 -15.88
N PRO A 181 5.34 15.87 -16.12
CA PRO A 181 6.75 16.21 -15.90
C PRO A 181 7.08 17.45 -16.76
N PRO A 182 7.99 18.35 -16.33
CA PRO A 182 8.51 19.37 -17.23
C PRO A 182 9.07 18.67 -18.47
N ARG A 183 8.67 19.15 -19.66
CA ARG A 183 9.36 18.84 -20.91
C ARG A 183 10.49 19.85 -21.02
N GLY A 184 11.72 19.36 -21.19
CA GLY A 184 12.92 20.19 -21.32
C GLY A 184 13.80 20.08 -20.11
#